data_AF-A0A7K1SMV7-F1
#
_entry.id   AF-A0A7K1SMV7-F1
#
_cell.length_a   1.000
_cell.length_b   1.000
_cell.length_c   1.000
_cell.angle_alpha   90.00
_cell.angle_beta   90.00
_cell.angle_gamma   90.00
#
_symmetry.space_group_name_H-M   'P 1'
#
loop_
_entity.id
_entity.type
_entity.pdbx_description
1 polymer ?
#
loop_
_entity_poly.entity_id
_entity_poly.type
_entity_poly.pdbx_seq_one_letter_code
_entity_poly.pdbx_strand_id
1 'polypeptide(L)'
;MSKILLPELQNKKRASSIFLAVGAKKTGKTQGSINIQVEMFKRQGKPVLVFDVGCQSEYDDYIGIAIDDISRFNRLASKEPYPFFVCRECEDIDLFFTLVNQWVKNSFVVFEDATSYMAGNLSEPVRKLILNSRNLCNDYLFNLHSLAEPAPFLFRHSEYIILRKTSDIKLPVKVPVPHKIERAMAEIKAENARLYPLPEQPKLAFRVIDITSAD
;
A
#
# COMPACT_ATOMS: atom_id res chain seq x y z
N MET A 1 -11.65 -6.98 -17.59
CA MET A 1 -10.73 -6.48 -16.52
C MET A 1 -11.46 -5.43 -15.70
N SER A 2 -11.82 -5.68 -14.45
CA SER A 2 -12.26 -4.60 -13.54
C SER A 2 -11.01 -3.77 -13.18
N LYS A 3 -10.82 -2.64 -13.86
CA LYS A 3 -9.75 -1.70 -13.52
C LYS A 3 -10.00 -1.21 -12.09
N ILE A 4 -8.96 -1.18 -11.25
CA ILE A 4 -8.99 -0.35 -10.06
C ILE A 4 -9.07 1.07 -10.58
N LEU A 5 -10.28 1.63 -10.61
CA LEU A 5 -10.48 3.05 -10.84
C LEU A 5 -10.10 3.73 -9.53
N LEU A 6 -8.81 4.02 -9.37
CA LEU A 6 -8.40 5.04 -8.42
C LEU A 6 -9.23 6.29 -8.74
N PRO A 7 -9.80 6.99 -7.75
CA PRO A 7 -10.49 8.27 -7.99
C PRO A 7 -9.59 9.09 -8.92
N GLU A 8 -10.18 9.74 -9.93
CA GLU A 8 -9.41 10.45 -10.95
C GLU A 8 -8.32 11.24 -10.23
N LEU A 9 -7.08 10.76 -10.33
CA LEU A 9 -5.89 11.48 -9.91
C LEU A 9 -5.74 12.60 -10.93
N GLN A 10 -6.73 13.50 -10.97
CA GLN A 10 -6.73 14.69 -11.77
C GLN A 10 -5.48 15.44 -11.36
N ASN A 11 -4.76 15.91 -12.36
CA ASN A 11 -3.43 16.48 -12.32
C ASN A 11 -3.36 17.83 -11.58
N LYS A 12 -4.04 17.97 -10.44
CA LYS A 12 -3.92 19.10 -9.52
C LYS A 12 -2.69 18.86 -8.66
N LYS A 13 -1.52 19.15 -9.23
CA LYS A 13 -0.24 19.47 -8.56
C LYS A 13 0.11 18.62 -7.30
N ARG A 14 1.12 17.74 -7.43
CA ARG A 14 2.03 17.33 -6.34
C ARG A 14 1.41 16.69 -5.06
N ALA A 15 0.19 16.17 -5.09
CA ALA A 15 -0.35 15.48 -3.91
C ALA A 15 0.18 14.04 -3.83
N SER A 16 1.21 13.82 -3.02
CA SER A 16 1.53 12.47 -2.52
C SER A 16 0.35 11.92 -1.74
N SER A 17 0.06 10.64 -1.94
CA SER A 17 -1.03 9.92 -1.28
C SER A 17 -0.51 8.70 -0.53
N ILE A 18 -1.12 8.44 0.62
CA ILE A 18 -0.88 7.26 1.44
C ILE A 18 -2.13 6.37 1.40
N PHE A 19 -1.92 5.13 0.97
CA PHE A 19 -2.94 4.10 0.75
C PHE A 19 -2.76 2.96 1.75
N LEU A 20 -3.87 2.50 2.33
CA LEU A 20 -3.91 1.31 3.17
C LEU A 20 -4.64 0.19 2.43
N ALA A 21 -3.92 -0.81 1.95
CA ALA A 21 -4.50 -2.00 1.32
C ALA A 21 -4.77 -3.06 2.38
N VAL A 22 -6.03 -3.22 2.79
CA VAL A 22 -6.40 -4.02 3.96
C VAL A 22 -7.20 -5.26 3.58
N GLY A 23 -6.83 -6.41 4.12
CA GLY A 23 -7.55 -7.66 3.93
C GLY A 23 -6.77 -8.89 4.39
N ALA A 24 -7.48 -9.99 4.65
CA ALA A 24 -6.87 -11.24 5.10
C ALA A 24 -5.94 -11.86 4.03
N LYS A 25 -5.19 -12.92 4.40
CA LYS A 25 -4.40 -13.70 3.44
C LYS A 25 -5.30 -14.27 2.33
N LYS A 26 -4.76 -14.43 1.13
CA LYS A 26 -5.45 -14.97 -0.07
C LYS A 26 -6.67 -14.17 -0.55
N THR A 27 -6.69 -12.85 -0.28
CA THR A 27 -7.75 -11.95 -0.76
C THR A 27 -7.37 -11.16 -2.01
N GLY A 28 -6.18 -11.41 -2.58
CA GLY A 28 -5.67 -10.69 -3.74
C GLY A 28 -5.18 -9.27 -3.43
N LYS A 29 -4.59 -9.05 -2.25
CA LYS A 29 -3.93 -7.78 -1.89
C LYS A 29 -2.72 -7.51 -2.78
N THR A 30 -1.74 -8.40 -2.76
CA THR A 30 -0.49 -8.32 -3.54
C THR A 30 -0.77 -8.09 -5.03
N GLN A 31 -1.66 -8.87 -5.63
CA GLN A 31 -2.09 -8.64 -7.03
C GLN A 31 -2.76 -7.26 -7.23
N GLY A 32 -3.56 -6.81 -6.28
CA GLY A 32 -4.15 -5.47 -6.28
C GLY A 32 -3.08 -4.37 -6.21
N SER A 33 -2.08 -4.54 -5.35
CA SER A 33 -0.94 -3.67 -5.18
C SER A 33 -0.14 -3.56 -6.47
N ILE A 34 0.16 -4.69 -7.13
CA ILE A 34 0.87 -4.70 -8.43
C ILE A 34 0.10 -3.93 -9.49
N ASN A 35 -1.22 -4.12 -9.57
CA ASN A 35 -2.05 -3.37 -10.53
C ASN A 35 -1.99 -1.85 -10.26
N ILE A 36 -1.94 -1.43 -9.00
CA ILE A 36 -1.80 -0.02 -8.62
C ILE A 36 -0.41 0.49 -8.98
N GLN A 37 0.66 -0.27 -8.71
CA GLN A 37 2.03 0.06 -9.08
C GLN A 37 2.15 0.35 -10.58
N VAL A 38 1.61 -0.55 -11.41
CA VAL A 38 1.58 -0.40 -12.87
C VAL A 38 0.82 0.86 -13.29
N GLU A 39 -0.33 1.13 -12.66
CA GLU A 39 -1.12 2.32 -12.99
C GLU A 39 -0.42 3.62 -12.57
N MET A 40 0.22 3.64 -11.39
CA MET A 40 0.99 4.78 -10.91
C MET A 40 2.17 5.09 -11.82
N PHE A 41 2.91 4.05 -12.26
CA PHE A 41 3.97 4.23 -13.25
C PHE A 41 3.43 4.76 -14.58
N LYS A 42 2.35 4.18 -15.13
CA LYS A 42 1.77 4.61 -16.41
C LYS A 42 1.25 6.05 -16.39
N ARG A 43 0.63 6.47 -15.29
CA ARG A 43 0.00 7.80 -15.18
C ARG A 43 0.97 8.89 -14.73
N GLN A 44 1.90 8.56 -13.84
CA GLN A 44 2.74 9.54 -13.16
C GLN A 44 4.24 9.38 -13.45
N GLY A 45 4.65 8.28 -14.08
CA GLY A 45 6.07 7.98 -14.34
C GLY A 45 6.89 7.74 -13.07
N LYS A 46 6.24 7.49 -11.93
CA LYS A 46 6.95 7.27 -10.66
C LYS A 46 7.59 5.88 -10.64
N PRO A 47 8.90 5.76 -10.36
CA PRO A 47 9.52 4.47 -10.14
C PRO A 47 8.97 3.80 -8.88
N VAL A 48 9.01 2.47 -8.88
CA VAL A 48 8.40 1.64 -7.85
C VAL A 48 9.50 1.00 -7.01
N LEU A 49 9.35 1.09 -5.69
CA LEU A 49 10.18 0.37 -4.73
C LEU A 49 9.29 -0.47 -3.82
N VAL A 50 9.47 -1.78 -3.83
CA VAL A 50 8.76 -2.71 -2.96
C VAL A 50 9.68 -3.14 -1.82
N PHE A 51 9.20 -3.03 -0.58
CA PHE A 51 9.79 -3.66 0.58
C PHE A 51 9.04 -4.94 0.89
N ASP A 52 9.69 -6.09 0.69
CA ASP A 52 9.06 -7.41 0.75
C ASP A 52 9.93 -8.39 1.55
N VAL A 53 9.83 -8.31 2.87
CA VAL A 53 10.48 -9.26 3.80
C VAL A 53 9.88 -10.67 3.68
N GLY A 54 8.64 -10.77 3.19
CA GLY A 54 7.92 -12.04 3.04
C GLY A 54 8.29 -12.82 1.79
N CYS A 55 9.16 -12.30 0.93
CA CYS A 55 9.61 -12.92 -0.33
C CYS A 55 8.43 -13.45 -1.18
N GLN A 56 7.42 -12.61 -1.43
CA GLN A 56 6.29 -12.97 -2.28
C GLN A 56 6.76 -13.21 -3.72
N SER A 57 6.38 -14.35 -4.29
CA SER A 57 6.74 -14.78 -5.65
C SER A 57 6.27 -13.81 -6.73
N GLU A 58 5.21 -13.05 -6.45
CA GLU A 58 4.65 -12.07 -7.38
C GLU A 58 5.60 -10.90 -7.69
N TYR A 59 6.70 -10.77 -6.94
CA TYR A 59 7.76 -9.79 -7.15
C TYR A 59 9.05 -10.40 -7.74
N ASP A 60 9.06 -11.68 -8.16
CA ASP A 60 10.28 -12.33 -8.68
C ASP A 60 10.79 -11.70 -9.99
N ASP A 61 9.90 -11.09 -10.77
CA ASP A 61 10.26 -10.38 -12.00
C ASP A 61 10.77 -8.95 -11.75
N TYR A 62 10.81 -8.50 -10.49
CA TYR A 62 11.26 -7.14 -10.15
C TYR A 62 12.78 -7.10 -10.03
N ILE A 63 13.36 -5.93 -10.28
CA ILE A 63 14.79 -5.73 -10.16
C ILE A 63 15.16 -5.77 -8.67
N GLY A 64 15.93 -6.78 -8.26
CA GLY A 64 16.44 -6.86 -6.89
C GLY A 64 17.31 -5.64 -6.57
N ILE A 65 17.07 -4.99 -5.43
CA ILE A 65 17.92 -3.93 -4.90
C ILE A 65 18.36 -4.25 -3.48
N ALA A 66 19.68 -4.27 -3.28
CA ALA A 66 20.28 -4.42 -1.96
C ALA A 66 20.03 -3.15 -1.13
N ILE A 67 19.99 -3.32 0.21
CA ILE A 67 19.77 -2.22 1.14
C ILE A 67 20.78 -1.07 0.94
N ASP A 68 22.05 -1.38 0.68
CA ASP A 68 23.13 -0.39 0.49
C ASP A 68 22.96 0.45 -0.79
N ASP A 69 22.26 -0.09 -1.80
CA ASP A 69 22.02 0.57 -3.07
C ASP A 69 20.78 1.48 -3.06
N ILE A 70 19.99 1.51 -1.98
CA ILE A 70 18.86 2.46 -1.85
C ILE A 70 19.32 3.91 -2.00
N SER A 71 20.53 4.24 -1.55
CA SER A 71 21.14 5.57 -1.73
C SER A 71 21.26 6.00 -3.20
N ARG A 72 21.23 5.04 -4.13
CA ARG A 72 21.37 5.21 -5.57
C ARG A 72 20.06 4.98 -6.31
N PHE A 73 18.96 4.69 -5.60
CA PHE A 73 17.67 4.29 -6.15
C PHE A 73 17.23 5.16 -7.33
N ASN A 74 17.14 6.49 -7.15
CA ASN A 74 16.66 7.40 -8.20
C ASN A 74 17.54 7.37 -9.46
N ARG A 75 18.86 7.19 -9.31
CA ARG A 75 19.80 7.09 -10.43
C ARG A 75 19.67 5.75 -11.16
N LEU A 76 19.46 4.66 -10.43
CA LEU A 76 19.19 3.35 -11.03
C LEU A 76 17.87 3.39 -11.79
N ALA A 77 16.80 3.87 -11.14
CA ALA A 77 15.49 4.02 -11.74
C ALA A 77 15.48 4.82 -13.05
N SER A 78 16.28 5.88 -13.17
CA SER A 78 16.35 6.69 -14.40
C SER A 78 16.92 5.96 -15.62
N LYS A 79 17.57 4.80 -15.42
CA LYS A 79 18.18 4.00 -16.49
C LYS A 79 17.28 2.85 -16.96
N GLU A 80 16.25 2.54 -16.19
CA GLU A 80 15.39 1.40 -16.45
C GLU A 80 14.12 1.83 -17.19
N PRO A 81 13.72 1.14 -18.27
CA PRO A 81 12.45 1.41 -18.94
C PRO A 81 11.25 1.05 -18.07
N TYR A 82 11.43 0.07 -17.17
CA TYR A 82 10.45 -0.37 -16.18
C TYR A 82 11.12 -0.40 -14.79
N PRO A 83 11.20 0.76 -14.10
CA PRO A 83 11.96 0.92 -12.86
C PRO A 83 11.20 0.36 -11.64
N PHE A 84 11.03 -0.97 -11.62
CA PHE A 84 10.29 -1.71 -10.60
C PHE A 84 11.30 -2.50 -9.78
N PHE A 85 11.57 -2.03 -8.57
CA PHE A 85 12.58 -2.60 -7.70
C PHE A 85 11.96 -3.30 -6.49
N VAL A 86 12.62 -4.34 -6.00
CA VAL A 86 12.24 -5.06 -4.78
C VAL A 86 13.44 -5.21 -3.84
N CYS A 87 13.24 -4.85 -2.57
CA CYS A 87 14.20 -5.04 -1.49
C CYS A 87 13.65 -6.10 -0.54
N ARG A 88 14.32 -7.26 -0.47
CA ARG A 88 13.94 -8.42 0.36
C ARG A 88 14.86 -8.62 1.55
N GLU A 89 16.13 -8.26 1.40
CA GLU A 89 17.19 -8.55 2.37
C GLU A 89 17.43 -7.32 3.26
N CYS A 90 16.62 -7.20 4.31
CA CYS A 90 16.81 -6.18 5.33
C CYS A 90 16.33 -6.67 6.70
N GLU A 91 17.27 -6.95 7.61
CA GLU A 91 16.97 -7.34 8.98
C GLU A 91 16.56 -6.13 9.83
N ASP A 92 17.17 -4.97 9.58
CA ASP A 92 16.87 -3.71 10.26
C ASP A 92 15.84 -2.90 9.48
N ILE A 93 14.57 -3.11 9.81
CA ILE A 93 13.44 -2.41 9.20
C ILE A 93 13.57 -0.88 9.36
N ASP A 94 14.07 -0.39 10.50
CA ASP A 94 14.23 1.06 10.74
C ASP A 94 15.35 1.67 9.88
N LEU A 95 16.39 0.90 9.56
CA LEU A 95 17.39 1.28 8.58
C LEU A 95 16.77 1.47 7.19
N PHE A 96 15.91 0.54 6.74
CA PHE A 96 15.21 0.70 5.46
C PHE A 96 14.40 2.00 5.42
N PHE A 97 13.59 2.26 6.46
CA PHE A 97 12.82 3.50 6.58
C PHE A 97 13.70 4.75 6.57
N THR A 98 14.86 4.70 7.23
CA THR A 98 15.82 5.80 7.27
C THR A 98 16.39 6.10 5.88
N LEU A 99 16.79 5.06 5.15
CA LEU A 99 17.34 5.20 3.80
C LEU A 99 16.30 5.71 2.80
N VAL A 100 15.06 5.23 2.89
CA VAL A 100 13.95 5.72 2.05
C VAL A 100 13.68 7.21 2.30
N ASN A 101 13.64 7.64 3.57
CA ASN A 101 13.46 9.05 3.93
C ASN A 101 14.55 9.96 3.36
N GLN A 102 15.78 9.47 3.29
CA GLN A 102 16.93 10.28 2.90
C GLN A 102 17.11 10.33 1.38
N TRP A 103 16.91 9.20 0.69
CA TRP A 103 17.40 9.01 -0.67
C TRP A 103 16.31 8.80 -1.72
N VAL A 104 15.15 8.26 -1.34
CA VAL A 104 14.09 7.90 -2.28
C VAL A 104 13.14 9.08 -2.47
N LYS A 105 13.01 9.56 -3.72
CA LYS A 105 12.15 10.71 -4.06
C LYS A 105 11.33 10.45 -5.31
N ASN A 106 10.16 11.08 -5.38
CA ASN A 106 9.23 11.01 -6.51
C ASN A 106 8.87 9.55 -6.88
N SER A 107 8.65 8.70 -5.88
CA SER A 107 8.46 7.26 -6.06
C SER A 107 7.11 6.78 -5.57
N PHE A 108 6.71 5.58 -6.01
CA PHE A 108 5.64 4.81 -5.39
C PHE A 108 6.27 3.69 -4.56
N VAL A 109 6.21 3.78 -3.23
CA VAL A 109 6.84 2.81 -2.33
C VAL A 109 5.78 1.91 -1.71
N VAL A 110 5.96 0.60 -1.85
CA VAL A 110 5.04 -0.43 -1.36
C VAL A 110 5.69 -1.16 -0.19
N PHE A 111 4.94 -1.28 0.89
CA PHE A 111 5.31 -2.04 2.08
C PHE A 111 4.46 -3.31 2.09
N GLU A 112 5.04 -4.43 1.63
CA GLU A 112 4.38 -5.74 1.67
C GLU A 112 4.38 -6.27 3.11
N ASP A 113 3.26 -6.88 3.49
CA ASP A 113 2.98 -7.36 4.85
C ASP A 113 3.42 -6.40 5.97
N ALA A 114 2.90 -5.18 5.91
CA ALA A 114 3.30 -4.08 6.79
C ALA A 114 2.75 -4.15 8.22
N THR A 115 2.00 -5.21 8.52
CA THR A 115 1.20 -5.27 9.74
C THR A 115 2.05 -5.22 11.00
N SER A 116 3.19 -5.93 11.03
CA SER A 116 4.08 -6.03 12.20
C SER A 116 4.78 -4.72 12.53
N TYR A 117 5.29 -4.00 11.53
CA TYR A 117 6.07 -2.77 11.73
C TYR A 117 5.24 -1.49 11.68
N MET A 118 3.93 -1.59 11.42
CA MET A 118 2.98 -0.48 11.52
C MET A 118 2.11 -0.55 12.79
N ALA A 119 2.32 -1.54 13.65
CA ALA A 119 1.56 -1.71 14.89
C ALA A 119 2.13 -0.89 16.05
N GLY A 120 1.28 -0.60 17.05
CA GLY A 120 1.72 -0.01 18.33
C GLY A 120 2.33 1.39 18.21
N ASN A 121 3.47 1.59 18.87
CA ASN A 121 4.21 2.85 18.84
C ASN A 121 5.20 2.84 17.68
N LEU A 122 4.87 3.59 16.62
CA LEU A 122 5.74 3.74 15.45
C LEU A 122 7.08 4.38 15.85
N SER A 123 8.17 3.82 15.32
CA SER A 123 9.52 4.37 15.43
C SER A 123 9.61 5.74 14.77
N GLU A 124 10.63 6.52 15.13
CA GLU A 124 10.85 7.84 14.56
C GLU A 124 11.09 7.82 13.03
N PRO A 125 11.87 6.87 12.46
CA PRO A 125 12.00 6.73 11.01
C PRO A 125 10.66 6.52 10.29
N VAL A 126 9.78 5.68 10.84
CA VAL A 126 8.45 5.41 10.27
C VAL A 126 7.57 6.66 10.32
N ARG A 127 7.56 7.38 11.45
CA ARG A 127 6.81 8.65 11.56
C ARG A 127 7.30 9.69 10.56
N LYS A 128 8.62 9.85 10.43
CA LYS A 128 9.24 10.75 9.45
C LYS A 128 8.86 10.37 8.02
N LEU A 129 8.84 9.07 7.70
CA LEU A 129 8.43 8.58 6.39
C LEU A 129 7.02 9.11 6.05
N ILE A 130 6.05 8.82 6.91
CA ILE A 130 4.65 9.19 6.71
C ILE A 130 4.49 10.71 6.57
N LEU A 131 5.14 11.49 7.44
CA LEU A 131 5.06 12.96 7.43
C LEU A 131 5.77 13.59 6.22
N ASN A 132 6.86 13.00 5.73
CA ASN A 132 7.65 13.54 4.62
C ASN A 132 7.18 13.11 3.23
N SER A 133 6.16 12.24 3.13
CA SER A 133 5.58 11.76 1.87
C SER A 133 5.42 12.85 0.81
N ARG A 134 4.82 14.00 1.19
CA ARG A 134 4.59 15.15 0.32
C ARG A 134 5.87 15.90 -0.06
N ASN A 135 6.79 16.09 0.89
CA ASN A 135 8.06 16.77 0.63
C ASN A 135 8.96 15.98 -0.34
N LEU A 136 8.92 14.65 -0.22
CA LEU A 136 9.67 13.74 -1.09
C LEU A 136 8.91 13.40 -2.37
N CYS A 137 7.67 13.88 -2.56
CA CYS A 137 6.78 13.48 -3.64
C CYS A 137 6.54 11.95 -3.72
N ASN A 138 6.67 11.24 -2.61
CA ASN A 138 6.48 9.81 -2.54
C ASN A 138 5.05 9.44 -2.19
N ASP A 139 4.48 8.52 -2.95
CA ASP A 139 3.24 7.83 -2.60
C ASP A 139 3.56 6.54 -1.85
N TYR A 140 2.75 6.19 -0.86
CA TYR A 140 2.96 4.99 -0.04
C TYR A 140 1.77 4.06 -0.06
N LEU A 141 2.01 2.76 -0.21
CA LEU A 141 1.00 1.72 -0.08
C LEU A 141 1.41 0.73 1.00
N PHE A 142 0.62 0.64 2.06
CA PHE A 142 0.83 -0.33 3.14
C PHE A 142 -0.14 -1.50 2.97
N ASN A 143 0.39 -2.69 2.69
CA ASN A 143 -0.39 -3.93 2.65
C ASN A 143 -0.57 -4.46 4.08
N LEU A 144 -1.80 -4.49 4.58
CA LEU A 144 -2.14 -4.81 5.96
C LEU A 144 -3.12 -5.99 6.01
N HIS A 145 -3.00 -6.81 7.06
CA HIS A 145 -3.91 -7.94 7.27
C HIS A 145 -5.25 -7.56 7.89
N SER A 146 -5.25 -6.54 8.75
CA SER A 146 -6.41 -6.12 9.53
C SER A 146 -6.42 -4.60 9.73
N LEU A 147 -7.59 -4.05 10.09
CA LEU A 147 -7.72 -2.67 10.58
C LEU A 147 -7.36 -2.57 12.08
N ALA A 148 -7.35 -3.70 12.79
CA ALA A 148 -7.09 -3.79 14.22
C ALA A 148 -5.66 -3.42 14.62
N GLU A 149 -4.68 -3.83 13.83
CA GLU A 149 -3.26 -3.76 14.20
C GLU A 149 -2.60 -2.38 13.99
N PRO A 150 -2.81 -1.68 12.85
CA PRO A 150 -2.04 -0.47 12.55
C PRO A 150 -2.21 0.66 13.57
N ALA A 151 -1.15 1.43 13.82
CA ALA A 151 -1.16 2.55 14.75
C ALA A 151 -2.18 3.63 14.31
N PRO A 152 -2.89 4.29 15.26
CA PRO A 152 -3.78 5.42 14.96
C PRO A 152 -3.12 6.53 14.12
N PHE A 153 -1.81 6.70 14.29
CA PHE A 153 -1.02 7.67 13.54
C PHE A 153 -1.09 7.41 12.03
N LEU A 154 -0.99 6.15 11.61
CA LEU A 154 -1.04 5.79 10.19
C LEU A 154 -2.38 6.17 9.57
N PHE A 155 -3.50 5.88 10.24
CA PHE A 155 -4.84 6.24 9.76
C PHE A 155 -5.03 7.75 9.60
N ARG A 156 -4.53 8.57 10.54
CA ARG A 156 -4.66 10.03 10.49
C ARG A 156 -3.91 10.68 9.33
N HIS A 157 -2.89 10.00 8.81
CA HIS A 157 -2.05 10.49 7.72
C HIS A 157 -2.28 9.74 6.42
N SER A 158 -3.28 8.86 6.36
CA SER A 158 -3.65 8.14 5.15
C SER A 158 -4.84 8.80 4.48
N GLU A 159 -4.89 8.76 3.15
CA GLU A 159 -6.00 9.33 2.38
C GLU A 159 -7.02 8.27 1.97
N TYR A 160 -6.57 7.04 1.70
CA TYR A 160 -7.43 6.00 1.16
C TYR A 160 -7.25 4.64 1.85
N ILE A 161 -8.37 3.93 2.03
CA ILE A 161 -8.38 2.51 2.38
C ILE A 161 -8.90 1.70 1.19
N ILE A 162 -8.08 0.77 0.70
CA ILE A 162 -8.46 -0.23 -0.29
C ILE A 162 -8.84 -1.49 0.49
N LEU A 163 -10.12 -1.66 0.75
CA LEU A 163 -10.65 -2.70 1.61
C LEU A 163 -11.01 -3.96 0.82
N ARG A 164 -10.54 -5.10 1.29
CA ARG A 164 -10.93 -6.45 0.88
C ARG A 164 -11.55 -7.18 2.06
N LYS A 165 -11.96 -8.43 1.87
CA LYS A 165 -12.43 -9.29 2.95
C LYS A 165 -11.36 -9.31 4.07
N THR A 166 -11.74 -8.88 5.26
CA THR A 166 -10.90 -8.91 6.47
C THR A 166 -11.50 -9.88 7.50
N SER A 167 -10.70 -10.31 8.47
CA SER A 167 -11.13 -11.06 9.65
C SER A 167 -11.62 -10.18 10.80
N ASP A 168 -11.59 -8.85 10.63
CA ASP A 168 -12.08 -7.91 11.65
C ASP A 168 -13.57 -8.16 11.94
N ILE A 169 -13.90 -8.49 13.19
CA ILE A 169 -15.28 -8.67 13.66
C ILE A 169 -15.88 -7.33 14.07
N LYS A 170 -15.07 -6.46 14.68
CA LYS A 170 -15.44 -5.13 15.15
C LYS A 170 -14.36 -4.13 14.76
N LEU A 171 -14.76 -2.96 14.28
CA LEU A 171 -13.81 -1.90 13.97
C LEU A 171 -13.21 -1.30 15.24
N PRO A 172 -11.89 -1.05 15.28
CA PRO A 172 -11.26 -0.28 16.33
C PRO A 172 -11.76 1.17 16.34
N VAL A 173 -11.88 1.76 17.53
CA VAL A 173 -12.29 3.16 17.72
C VAL A 173 -11.37 4.16 16.99
N LYS A 174 -10.10 3.78 16.75
CA LYS A 174 -9.10 4.59 16.04
C LYS A 174 -9.32 4.74 14.53
N VAL A 175 -10.21 3.92 13.94
CA VAL A 175 -10.42 3.89 12.50
C VAL A 175 -11.31 5.07 12.08
N PRO A 176 -10.93 5.85 11.05
CA PRO A 176 -11.73 6.96 10.54
C PRO A 176 -12.95 6.45 9.76
N VAL A 177 -14.01 7.26 9.69
CA VAL A 177 -15.26 6.97 8.93
C VAL A 177 -15.78 5.52 9.11
N PRO A 178 -15.96 5.05 10.37
CA PRO A 178 -16.25 3.64 10.65
C PRO A 178 -17.52 3.14 9.93
N HIS A 179 -18.55 3.96 9.78
CA HIS A 179 -19.78 3.62 9.05
C HIS A 179 -19.54 3.33 7.56
N LYS A 180 -18.67 4.09 6.87
CA LYS A 180 -18.30 3.82 5.46
C LYS A 180 -17.59 2.48 5.35
N ILE A 181 -16.71 2.18 6.31
CA ILE A 181 -15.96 0.93 6.34
C ILE A 181 -16.86 -0.25 6.65
N GLU A 182 -17.73 -0.17 7.65
CA GLU A 182 -18.70 -1.21 7.98
C GLU A 182 -19.62 -1.53 6.82
N ARG A 183 -20.13 -0.48 6.15
CA ARG A 183 -20.92 -0.63 4.92
C ARG A 183 -20.11 -1.35 3.83
N ALA A 184 -18.88 -0.93 3.57
CA ALA A 184 -18.02 -1.59 2.60
C ALA A 184 -17.72 -3.06 2.96
N MET A 185 -17.50 -3.37 4.23
CA MET A 185 -17.32 -4.75 4.71
C MET A 185 -18.56 -5.60 4.43
N ALA A 186 -19.76 -5.07 4.70
CA ALA A 186 -21.02 -5.76 4.43
C ALA A 186 -21.25 -6.00 2.93
N GLU A 187 -21.00 -4.99 2.09
CA GLU A 187 -21.10 -5.08 0.63
C GLU A 187 -20.12 -6.13 0.06
N ILE A 188 -18.84 -6.09 0.47
CA ILE A 188 -17.81 -7.05 0.05
C ILE A 188 -18.20 -8.47 0.46
N LYS A 189 -18.72 -8.65 1.69
CA LYS A 189 -19.16 -9.97 2.17
C LYS A 189 -20.33 -10.50 1.34
N ALA A 190 -21.34 -9.66 1.07
CA ALA A 190 -22.50 -10.04 0.27
C ALA A 190 -22.13 -10.36 -1.19
N GLU A 191 -21.25 -9.58 -1.80
CA GLU A 191 -20.78 -9.79 -3.17
C GLU A 191 -19.96 -11.09 -3.28
N ASN A 192 -18.99 -11.30 -2.37
CA ASN A 192 -18.19 -12.52 -2.36
C ASN A 192 -19.02 -13.78 -2.10
N ALA A 193 -20.10 -13.71 -1.31
CA ALA A 193 -20.98 -14.85 -1.08
C ALA A 193 -21.68 -15.34 -2.36
N ARG A 194 -21.97 -14.43 -3.31
CA ARG A 194 -22.57 -14.77 -4.62
C ARG A 194 -21.59 -15.45 -5.57
N LEU A 195 -20.30 -15.41 -5.27
CA LEU A 195 -19.25 -16.04 -6.07
C LEU A 195 -19.04 -17.52 -5.70
N TYR A 196 -19.73 -18.03 -4.69
CA TYR A 196 -19.71 -19.45 -4.34
C TYR A 196 -21.03 -20.13 -4.75
N PRO A 197 -21.00 -21.35 -5.32
CA PRO A 197 -19.84 -22.20 -5.62
C PRO A 197 -19.40 -22.04 -7.09
N LEU A 198 -18.70 -20.95 -7.46
CA LEU A 198 -18.13 -20.88 -8.80
C LEU A 198 -16.92 -21.82 -8.94
N PRO A 199 -16.82 -22.59 -10.03
CA PRO A 199 -15.76 -23.58 -10.25
C PRO A 199 -14.39 -22.96 -10.58
N GLU A 200 -14.35 -21.72 -11.06
CA GLU A 200 -13.11 -20.95 -11.29
C GLU A 200 -12.84 -20.03 -10.11
N GLN A 201 -11.57 -19.79 -9.76
CA GLN A 201 -11.18 -18.85 -8.70
C GLN A 201 -11.69 -17.44 -9.02
N PRO A 202 -12.80 -16.99 -8.43
CA PRO A 202 -13.45 -15.77 -8.86
C PRO A 202 -12.68 -14.57 -8.29
N LYS A 203 -12.68 -13.46 -9.03
CA LYS A 203 -12.08 -12.22 -8.54
C LYS A 203 -12.87 -11.71 -7.33
N LEU A 204 -12.20 -11.63 -6.19
CA LEU A 204 -12.83 -11.18 -4.95
C LEU A 204 -13.10 -9.67 -4.99
N ALA A 205 -14.25 -9.30 -4.43
CA ALA A 205 -14.70 -7.92 -4.33
C ALA A 205 -13.79 -7.08 -3.43
N PHE A 206 -13.67 -5.80 -3.77
CA PHE A 206 -13.00 -4.79 -2.96
C PHE A 206 -13.73 -3.45 -3.06
N ARG A 207 -13.41 -2.53 -2.14
CA ARG A 207 -13.89 -1.13 -2.14
C ARG A 207 -12.71 -0.19 -1.91
N VAL A 208 -12.79 0.99 -2.51
CA VAL A 208 -11.86 2.11 -2.22
C VAL A 208 -12.65 3.12 -1.41
N ILE A 209 -12.10 3.50 -0.26
CA ILE A 209 -12.75 4.38 0.71
C ILE A 209 -11.83 5.58 0.89
N ASP A 210 -12.34 6.77 0.55
CA ASP A 210 -11.71 8.03 0.93
C ASP A 210 -12.02 8.32 2.39
N ILE A 211 -10.97 8.41 3.21
CA ILE A 211 -11.06 8.63 4.66
C ILE A 211 -10.78 10.09 5.06
N THR A 212 -10.52 10.97 4.08
CA THR A 212 -10.35 12.42 4.28
C THR A 212 -11.66 13.19 4.17
N SER A 213 -12.60 12.67 3.38
CA SER A 213 -13.92 13.25 3.21
C SER A 213 -14.76 13.09 4.48
N ALA A 214 -14.95 14.20 5.21
CA ALA A 214 -15.99 14.30 6.24
C ALA A 214 -17.36 13.95 5.63
N ASP A 215 -18.27 13.40 6.43
CA ASP A 215 -19.68 13.25 6.03
C ASP A 215 -20.39 14.60 5.93
#